data_AF-A0AAV9I6S8-F1
#
_entry.id   AF-A0AAV9I6S8-F1
#
_cell.length_a   1.000
_cell.length_b   1.000
_cell.length_c   1.000
_cell.angle_alpha   90.00
_cell.angle_beta   90.00
_cell.angle_gamma   90.00
#
_symmetry.space_group_name_H-M   'P 1'
#
loop_
_entity.id
_entity.type
_entity.pdbx_description
1 polymer ?
#
loop_
_entity_poly.entity_id
_entity_poly.type
_entity_poly.pdbx_seq_one_letter_code
_entity_poly.pdbx_strand_id
1 'polypeptide(L)'
;MSESIPITAQCLCKSHTFTTRVPVSSLPLKAITCHCTSCRHLTGALSGSRATAWPGDRPPETRDLRAYQLSPRMILFFCPTCSSPLFVKDSSHSSSSSSSSTTTAQDDEQDKYWVPTGVLDQRGNDDDATATPKLKMDWGIQVFVGDTVDGGASNWFLGAEKEEGKRWLGAGGESERVSEAGEYWPAGLENLGGTARGLKEEKGHVRLKCHCGGVDLVIKAGEAQREFEQLSVGPGKEKEKVEGAPGNVLPWFVDPVTHKSLATLDGCDSCRIWSGVEVFNWTFYMLKHVGFGTVEGEGEEGAGEGFPTDTKELQAAIDRGSDKRFGTLAYYASSPDVQRYHCGRCSAAVFYALDRRPDMVDVAVGLLHSPDGARAETMLTWELGGPIGWRGDMAGTWREDLLNMVEKGSESWRVKRGYPQSWRRTAKND
;
A
#
# COMPACT_ATOMS: atom_id res chain seq x y z
N MET A 1 17.76 -36.81 2.47
CA MET A 1 17.38 -35.58 1.74
C MET A 1 17.10 -34.51 2.78
N SER A 2 17.63 -33.30 2.62
CA SER A 2 17.29 -32.19 3.54
C SER A 2 15.80 -31.90 3.44
N GLU A 3 15.13 -31.80 4.58
CA GLU A 3 13.73 -31.41 4.64
C GLU A 3 13.55 -30.04 3.98
N SER A 4 12.52 -29.91 3.14
CA SER A 4 12.23 -28.68 2.39
C SER A 4 10.75 -28.48 2.25
N ILE A 5 10.32 -27.22 2.14
CA ILE A 5 8.92 -26.84 1.98
C ILE A 5 8.68 -26.23 0.59
N PRO A 6 7.54 -26.48 -0.05
CA PRO A 6 7.18 -25.81 -1.29
C PRO A 6 6.77 -24.37 -1.02
N ILE A 7 7.28 -23.43 -1.81
CA ILE A 7 6.77 -22.06 -1.87
C ILE A 7 6.33 -21.73 -3.29
N THR A 8 5.27 -20.94 -3.41
CA THR A 8 4.68 -20.56 -4.70
C THR A 8 4.51 -19.05 -4.78
N ALA A 9 5.03 -18.42 -5.84
CA ALA A 9 4.69 -17.07 -6.25
C ALA A 9 3.57 -17.12 -7.31
N GLN A 10 2.44 -16.46 -7.08
CA GLN A 10 1.29 -16.50 -7.99
C GLN A 10 0.61 -15.14 -8.11
N CYS A 11 0.23 -14.76 -9.33
CA CYS A 11 -0.54 -13.55 -9.59
C CYS A 11 -2.04 -13.75 -9.28
N LEU A 12 -2.79 -12.66 -9.11
CA LEU A 12 -4.20 -12.72 -8.70
C LEU A 12 -5.08 -13.53 -9.67
N CYS A 13 -4.91 -13.34 -10.99
CA CYS A 13 -5.65 -14.10 -12.00
C CYS A 13 -5.12 -15.54 -12.22
N LYS A 14 -4.06 -15.94 -11.50
CA LYS A 14 -3.43 -17.27 -11.54
C LYS A 14 -2.79 -17.68 -12.87
N SER A 15 -2.77 -16.79 -13.88
CA SER A 15 -2.15 -17.09 -15.19
C SER A 15 -0.64 -17.33 -15.11
N HIS A 16 0.03 -16.77 -14.09
CA HIS A 16 1.44 -17.00 -13.82
C HIS A 16 1.62 -17.56 -12.42
N THR A 17 2.23 -18.75 -12.35
CA THR A 17 2.51 -19.48 -11.11
C THR A 17 3.93 -20.03 -11.18
N PHE A 18 4.71 -19.81 -10.12
CA PHE A 18 6.10 -20.24 -10.00
C PHE A 18 6.27 -20.93 -8.66
N THR A 19 6.71 -22.19 -8.68
CA THR A 19 6.90 -22.98 -7.47
C THR A 19 8.35 -23.40 -7.37
N THR A 20 8.90 -23.32 -6.16
CA THR A 20 10.23 -23.83 -5.83
C THR A 20 10.20 -24.44 -4.43
N ARG A 21 11.31 -25.03 -4.00
CA ARG A 21 11.47 -25.59 -2.66
C ARG A 21 12.53 -24.83 -1.88
N VAL A 22 12.27 -24.66 -0.59
CA VAL A 22 13.19 -24.00 0.34
C VAL A 22 13.58 -24.99 1.42
N PRO A 23 14.88 -25.21 1.69
CA PRO A 23 15.33 -26.02 2.81
C PRO A 23 14.82 -25.43 4.14
N VAL A 24 14.32 -26.28 5.04
CA VAL A 24 13.85 -25.84 6.37
C VAL A 24 14.99 -25.17 7.15
N SER A 25 16.23 -25.61 6.95
CA SER A 25 17.43 -25.03 7.56
C SER A 25 17.76 -23.60 7.12
N SER A 26 17.17 -23.11 6.02
CA SER A 26 17.33 -21.71 5.58
C SER A 26 16.28 -20.75 6.16
N LEU A 27 15.33 -21.26 6.95
CA LEU A 27 14.31 -20.44 7.59
C LEU A 27 14.84 -19.82 8.91
N PRO A 28 14.45 -18.58 9.25
CA PRO A 28 13.57 -17.69 8.48
C PRO A 28 14.26 -17.07 7.26
N LEU A 29 13.52 -16.92 6.16
CA LEU A 29 13.98 -16.15 5.01
C LEU A 29 14.04 -14.66 5.37
N LYS A 30 15.01 -13.92 4.83
CA LYS A 30 15.11 -12.47 5.08
C LYS A 30 14.18 -11.70 4.14
N ALA A 31 13.34 -10.83 4.69
CA ALA A 31 12.57 -9.86 3.92
C ALA A 31 13.05 -8.43 4.16
N ILE A 32 13.08 -7.63 3.09
CA ILE A 32 13.42 -6.21 3.14
C ILE A 32 12.19 -5.40 2.78
N THR A 33 11.91 -4.36 3.57
CA THR A 33 10.84 -3.38 3.30
C THR A 33 11.47 -2.05 2.91
N CYS A 34 11.19 -1.56 1.70
CA CYS A 34 11.62 -0.22 1.29
C CYS A 34 10.48 0.79 1.47
N HIS A 35 10.77 1.96 2.01
CA HIS A 35 9.80 3.03 2.27
C HIS A 35 9.94 4.23 1.34
N CYS A 36 10.86 4.19 0.37
CA CYS A 36 11.11 5.30 -0.54
C CYS A 36 9.85 5.71 -1.30
N THR A 37 9.79 6.98 -1.71
CA THR A 37 8.68 7.53 -2.50
C THR A 37 8.43 6.68 -3.74
N SER A 38 9.49 6.25 -4.43
CA SER A 38 9.37 5.39 -5.61
C SER A 38 8.64 4.08 -5.32
N CYS A 39 9.01 3.38 -4.24
CA CYS A 39 8.41 2.10 -3.87
C CYS A 39 6.95 2.25 -3.46
N ARG A 40 6.61 3.30 -2.70
CA ARG A 40 5.21 3.61 -2.35
C ARG A 40 4.36 3.90 -3.58
N HIS A 41 4.89 4.68 -4.52
CA HIS A 41 4.17 5.08 -5.73
C HIS A 41 4.13 3.96 -6.78
N LEU A 42 4.95 2.92 -6.59
CA LEU A 42 4.95 1.70 -7.39
C LEU A 42 3.93 0.68 -6.89
N THR A 43 3.72 0.57 -5.58
CA THR A 43 2.80 -0.43 -5.00
C THR A 43 1.42 0.13 -4.70
N GLY A 44 1.30 1.44 -4.44
CA GLY A 44 0.09 2.06 -3.90
C GLY A 44 -0.09 1.90 -2.39
N ALA A 45 0.85 1.26 -1.69
CA ALA A 45 0.83 1.15 -0.22
C ALA A 45 1.79 2.15 0.45
N LEU A 46 1.73 2.26 1.78
CA LEU A 46 2.64 3.11 2.56
C LEU A 46 4.09 2.61 2.61
N SER A 47 4.38 1.50 1.95
CA SER A 47 5.72 0.99 1.68
C SER A 47 5.74 0.25 0.34
N GLY A 48 6.94 -0.04 -0.16
CA GLY A 48 7.13 -1.06 -1.17
C GLY A 48 6.73 -2.44 -0.66
N SER A 49 6.66 -3.38 -1.61
CA SER A 49 6.54 -4.80 -1.30
C SER A 49 7.68 -5.22 -0.39
N ARG A 50 7.34 -5.96 0.67
CA ARG A 50 8.34 -6.77 1.35
C ARG A 50 8.86 -7.78 0.36
N ALA A 51 10.17 -7.83 0.15
CA ALA A 51 10.75 -8.72 -0.83
C ALA A 51 11.80 -9.62 -0.18
N THR A 52 11.79 -10.89 -0.55
CA THR A 52 12.81 -11.87 -0.18
C THR A 52 13.51 -12.38 -1.44
N ALA A 53 14.75 -12.86 -1.30
CA ALA A 53 15.47 -13.44 -2.44
C ALA A 53 14.71 -14.66 -2.96
N TRP A 54 14.53 -14.74 -4.28
CA TRP A 54 13.88 -15.88 -4.92
C TRP A 54 14.84 -17.08 -4.92
N PRO A 55 14.49 -18.21 -4.27
CA PRO A 55 15.40 -19.35 -4.13
C PRO A 55 15.26 -20.38 -5.25
N GLY A 56 14.34 -20.16 -6.21
CA GLY A 56 14.19 -21.02 -7.38
C GLY A 56 15.06 -20.57 -8.54
N ASP A 57 14.96 -21.32 -9.65
CA ASP A 57 15.59 -20.93 -10.90
C ASP A 57 15.15 -19.52 -11.32
N ARG A 58 16.02 -18.85 -12.09
CA ARG A 58 15.76 -17.55 -12.70
C ARG A 58 14.34 -17.56 -13.28
N PRO A 59 13.44 -16.68 -12.79
CA PRO A 59 12.12 -16.54 -13.38
C PRO A 59 12.29 -16.28 -14.87
N PRO A 60 11.68 -17.09 -15.74
CA PRO A 60 11.80 -16.88 -17.17
C PRO A 60 11.34 -15.47 -17.51
N GLU A 61 12.27 -14.64 -18.02
CA GLU A 61 11.97 -13.34 -18.63
C GLU A 61 11.07 -13.48 -19.88
N THR A 62 10.70 -14.73 -20.22
CA THR A 62 9.95 -15.17 -21.40
C THR A 62 8.50 -15.59 -21.13
N ARG A 63 8.00 -15.56 -19.88
CA ARG A 63 6.62 -16.01 -19.52
C ARG A 63 5.55 -14.92 -19.67
N ASP A 64 5.60 -14.13 -20.73
CA ASP A 64 4.64 -13.04 -21.03
C ASP A 64 4.43 -12.03 -19.88
N LEU A 65 5.35 -11.98 -18.91
CA LEU A 65 5.33 -10.98 -17.85
C LEU A 65 5.71 -9.62 -18.44
N ARG A 66 5.00 -8.57 -18.00
CA ARG A 66 5.40 -7.21 -18.34
C ARG A 66 6.61 -6.83 -17.49
N ALA A 67 7.63 -6.30 -18.15
CA ALA A 67 8.81 -5.74 -17.51
C ALA A 67 8.69 -4.21 -17.42
N TYR A 68 9.05 -3.64 -16.27
CA TYR A 68 9.13 -2.20 -16.05
C TYR A 68 10.46 -1.83 -15.41
N GLN A 69 11.23 -0.97 -16.08
CA GLN A 69 12.47 -0.43 -15.53
C GLN A 69 12.14 0.53 -14.39
N LEU A 70 12.22 0.03 -13.16
CA LEU A 70 11.92 0.78 -11.93
C LEU A 70 13.02 1.81 -11.63
N SER A 71 14.27 1.42 -11.84
CA SER A 71 15.47 2.25 -11.68
C SER A 71 16.54 1.75 -12.65
N PRO A 72 17.68 2.43 -12.83
CA PRO A 72 18.77 1.91 -13.68
C PRO A 72 19.26 0.51 -13.29
N ARG A 73 19.03 0.06 -12.05
CA ARG A 73 19.46 -1.25 -11.53
C ARG A 73 18.34 -2.28 -11.40
N MET A 74 17.08 -1.84 -11.35
CA MET A 74 15.97 -2.71 -10.99
C MET A 74 14.91 -2.79 -12.09
N ILE A 75 14.47 -4.01 -12.38
CA ILE A 75 13.35 -4.30 -13.29
C ILE A 75 12.26 -5.03 -12.51
N LEU A 76 11.05 -4.48 -12.50
CA LEU A 76 9.86 -5.14 -11.97
C LEU A 76 9.23 -6.02 -13.07
N PHE A 77 8.92 -7.27 -12.74
CA PHE A 77 8.12 -8.17 -13.56
C PHE A 77 6.75 -8.39 -12.91
N PHE A 78 5.69 -8.16 -13.68
CA PHE A 78 4.31 -8.28 -13.20
C PHE A 78 3.38 -8.89 -14.26
N CYS A 79 2.24 -9.42 -13.80
CA CYS A 79 1.23 -9.98 -14.69
C CYS A 79 0.57 -8.87 -15.53
N PRO A 80 0.56 -8.96 -16.87
CA PRO A 80 -0.06 -7.93 -17.72
C PRO A 80 -1.59 -7.89 -17.60
N THR A 81 -2.23 -8.94 -17.10
CA THR A 81 -3.70 -9.04 -16.96
C THR A 81 -4.20 -8.44 -15.65
N CYS A 82 -3.68 -8.91 -14.52
CA CYS A 82 -4.15 -8.48 -13.20
C CYS A 82 -3.23 -7.50 -12.49
N SER A 83 -2.05 -7.22 -13.05
CA SER A 83 -1.04 -6.33 -12.48
C SER A 83 -0.43 -6.77 -11.16
N SER A 84 -0.53 -8.05 -10.76
CA SER A 84 0.23 -8.53 -9.61
C SER A 84 1.74 -8.48 -9.87
N PRO A 85 2.55 -7.83 -9.02
CA PRO A 85 4.00 -7.89 -9.10
C PRO A 85 4.50 -9.26 -8.64
N LEU A 86 5.40 -9.86 -9.42
CA LEU A 86 5.87 -11.23 -9.20
C LEU A 86 7.35 -11.29 -8.86
N PHE A 87 8.18 -10.53 -9.56
CA PHE A 87 9.62 -10.54 -9.32
C PHE A 87 10.23 -9.16 -9.51
N VAL A 88 11.32 -8.89 -8.80
CA VAL A 88 12.21 -7.76 -9.06
C VAL A 88 13.59 -8.32 -9.36
N LYS A 89 14.10 -8.01 -10.55
CA LYS A 89 15.50 -8.25 -10.92
C LYS A 89 16.33 -7.07 -10.46
N ASP A 90 17.42 -7.35 -9.77
CA ASP A 90 18.43 -6.40 -9.36
C ASP A 90 19.75 -6.76 -10.05
N SER A 91 20.17 -5.90 -10.98
CA SER A 91 21.38 -6.04 -11.80
C SER A 91 22.58 -5.31 -11.19
N SER A 92 22.64 -5.18 -9.85
CA SER A 92 23.78 -4.60 -9.15
C SER A 92 25.13 -5.10 -9.71
N HIS A 93 25.83 -4.25 -10.45
CA HIS A 93 27.25 -4.42 -10.73
C HIS A 93 27.95 -4.23 -9.39
N SER A 94 28.83 -5.16 -8.99
CA SER A 94 29.60 -5.06 -7.75
C SER A 94 30.35 -3.72 -7.70
N SER A 95 29.74 -2.72 -7.09
CA SER A 95 30.34 -1.42 -6.80
C SER A 95 30.06 -1.08 -5.34
N SER A 96 30.38 -2.04 -4.48
CA SER A 96 30.77 -1.82 -3.10
C SER A 96 31.96 -2.72 -2.79
N SER A 97 33.12 -2.14 -3.02
CA SER A 97 34.40 -2.53 -2.44
C SER A 97 34.32 -2.67 -0.92
N SER A 98 35.05 -3.66 -0.41
CA SER A 98 35.38 -4.02 1.00
C SER A 98 34.39 -5.02 1.63
N SER A 99 34.74 -6.30 1.81
CA SER A 99 35.90 -6.78 2.55
C SER A 99 36.47 -8.11 2.04
N SER A 100 37.77 -8.26 2.27
CA SER A 100 38.68 -9.29 1.81
C SER A 100 38.26 -10.71 2.21
N SER A 101 37.99 -11.56 1.22
CA SER A 101 38.22 -13.01 1.34
C SER A 101 38.81 -13.53 0.03
N THR A 102 40.06 -13.97 0.11
CA THR A 102 40.81 -14.59 -0.98
C THR A 102 40.19 -15.95 -1.28
N THR A 103 39.27 -16.02 -2.23
CA THR A 103 38.89 -17.28 -2.89
C THR A 103 38.75 -17.03 -4.37
N THR A 104 39.62 -17.66 -5.14
CA THR A 104 39.57 -17.75 -6.60
C THR A 104 38.35 -18.58 -6.99
N ALA A 105 37.22 -17.91 -7.22
CA ALA A 105 36.16 -18.36 -8.08
C ALA A 105 35.78 -17.16 -8.95
N GLN A 106 35.57 -17.37 -10.25
CA GLN A 106 34.95 -16.36 -11.10
C GLN A 106 33.57 -16.08 -10.53
N ASP A 107 33.43 -14.99 -9.77
CA ASP A 107 32.14 -14.48 -9.34
C ASP A 107 31.44 -13.94 -10.59
N ASP A 108 30.66 -14.80 -11.24
CA ASP A 108 29.79 -14.43 -12.33
C ASP A 108 28.90 -13.27 -11.88
N GLU A 109 28.88 -12.22 -12.70
CA GLU A 109 28.04 -11.03 -12.61
C GLU A 109 26.56 -11.42 -12.72
N GLN A 110 26.01 -12.03 -11.66
CA GLN A 110 24.74 -12.73 -11.71
C GLN A 110 23.61 -11.87 -11.13
N ASP A 111 22.66 -11.53 -12.00
CA ASP A 111 21.40 -10.89 -11.66
C ASP A 111 20.71 -11.57 -10.47
N LYS A 112 20.33 -10.80 -9.45
CA LYS A 112 19.58 -11.30 -8.29
C LYS A 112 18.09 -11.10 -8.49
N TYR A 113 17.30 -12.12 -8.21
CA TYR A 113 15.84 -12.04 -8.27
C TYR A 113 15.26 -12.01 -6.87
N TRP A 114 14.34 -11.09 -6.67
CA TRP A 114 13.55 -10.92 -5.45
C TRP A 114 12.09 -11.18 -5.76
N VAL A 115 11.34 -11.67 -4.78
CA VAL A 115 9.91 -11.93 -4.89
C VAL A 115 9.16 -11.14 -3.81
N PRO A 116 8.12 -10.36 -4.18
CA PRO A 116 7.21 -9.75 -3.22
C PRO A 116 6.53 -10.82 -2.35
N THR A 117 6.58 -10.69 -1.03
CA THR A 117 6.01 -11.70 -0.14
C THR A 117 4.48 -11.75 -0.24
N GLY A 118 3.82 -10.65 -0.64
CA GLY A 118 2.36 -10.61 -0.83
C GLY A 118 1.82 -11.60 -1.86
N VAL A 119 2.65 -12.02 -2.83
CA VAL A 119 2.31 -13.07 -3.82
C VAL A 119 2.85 -14.45 -3.47
N LEU A 120 3.62 -14.58 -2.37
CA LEU A 120 4.17 -15.84 -1.91
C LEU A 120 3.13 -16.63 -1.11
N ASP A 121 3.13 -17.93 -1.28
CA ASP A 121 2.29 -18.82 -0.51
C ASP A 121 3.00 -20.15 -0.25
N GLN A 122 2.67 -20.80 0.86
CA GLN A 122 3.14 -22.14 1.15
C GLN A 122 2.01 -23.10 0.85
N ARG A 123 1.85 -23.43 -0.44
CA ARG A 123 0.86 -24.43 -0.87
C ARG A 123 1.46 -25.83 -0.73
N GLY A 124 1.02 -26.56 0.28
CA GLY A 124 1.15 -28.01 0.41
C GLY A 124 -0.20 -28.68 0.15
N ASN A 125 -0.22 -29.99 -0.11
CA ASN A 125 -1.47 -30.76 -0.11
C ASN A 125 -2.15 -30.55 1.26
N ASP A 126 -3.42 -30.14 1.26
CA ASP A 126 -4.24 -29.86 2.45
C ASP A 126 -4.48 -31.09 3.35
N ASP A 127 -3.86 -32.24 3.05
CA ASP A 127 -4.10 -33.52 3.70
C ASP A 127 -3.32 -33.72 5.02
N ASP A 128 -2.34 -32.88 5.36
CA ASP A 128 -1.59 -33.01 6.62
C ASP A 128 -1.03 -31.67 7.16
N ALA A 129 -1.93 -30.72 7.44
CA ALA A 129 -1.62 -29.37 7.89
C ALA A 129 -0.88 -29.28 9.25
N THR A 130 -0.70 -30.40 9.96
CA THR A 130 -0.04 -30.44 11.28
C THR A 130 1.42 -30.93 11.22
N ALA A 131 1.86 -31.55 10.12
CA ALA A 131 3.19 -32.16 10.03
C ALA A 131 4.23 -31.34 9.23
N THR A 132 3.82 -30.43 8.34
CA THR A 132 4.76 -29.67 7.50
C THR A 132 5.25 -28.40 8.22
N PRO A 133 6.58 -28.14 8.30
CA PRO A 133 7.10 -26.89 8.85
C PRO A 133 6.51 -25.67 8.12
N LYS A 134 6.08 -24.65 8.87
CA LYS A 134 5.60 -23.39 8.27
C LYS A 134 6.79 -22.58 7.75
N LEU A 135 6.59 -21.88 6.63
CA LEU A 135 7.45 -20.81 6.13
C LEU A 135 7.63 -19.80 7.26
N LYS A 136 8.84 -19.26 7.40
CA LYS A 136 9.14 -18.21 8.38
C LYS A 136 9.91 -17.12 7.68
N MET A 137 9.66 -15.89 8.09
CA MET A 137 10.26 -14.70 7.53
C MET A 137 10.81 -13.81 8.64
N ASP A 138 12.02 -13.30 8.45
CA ASP A 138 12.59 -12.20 9.23
C ASP A 138 12.15 -10.90 8.57
N TRP A 139 11.26 -10.19 9.26
CA TRP A 139 10.63 -8.94 8.79
C TRP A 139 11.42 -7.67 9.14
N GLY A 140 12.56 -7.80 9.83
CA GLY A 140 13.16 -6.71 10.59
C GLY A 140 13.81 -5.59 9.78
N ILE A 141 14.10 -5.78 8.49
CA ILE A 141 14.87 -4.82 7.68
C ILE A 141 13.94 -3.80 7.01
N GLN A 142 14.11 -2.52 7.35
CA GLN A 142 13.36 -1.40 6.76
C GLN A 142 14.29 -0.28 6.31
N VAL A 143 14.24 0.09 5.04
CA VAL A 143 15.17 1.05 4.41
C VAL A 143 14.44 2.22 3.77
N PHE A 144 15.14 3.34 3.57
CA PHE A 144 14.61 4.57 2.98
C PHE A 144 13.39 5.12 3.72
N VAL A 145 13.40 5.05 5.05
CA VAL A 145 12.31 5.58 5.88
C VAL A 145 12.23 7.11 5.77
N GLY A 146 13.36 7.81 5.53
CA GLY A 146 13.43 9.27 5.45
C GLY A 146 12.50 9.87 4.38
N ASP A 147 12.37 9.20 3.23
CA ASP A 147 11.51 9.61 2.11
C ASP A 147 10.01 9.66 2.43
N THR A 148 9.59 9.00 3.52
CA THR A 148 8.19 9.07 3.95
C THR A 148 7.83 10.42 4.54
N VAL A 149 8.82 11.23 4.92
CA VAL A 149 8.73 12.50 5.64
C VAL A 149 8.15 12.35 7.04
N ASP A 150 7.15 11.50 7.24
CA ASP A 150 6.42 11.32 8.49
C ASP A 150 6.69 9.98 9.18
N GLY A 151 7.57 9.13 8.62
CA GLY A 151 7.85 7.77 9.09
C GLY A 151 6.95 6.70 8.47
N GLY A 152 5.91 7.07 7.72
CA GLY A 152 4.98 6.17 7.03
C GLY A 152 4.46 5.03 7.91
N ALA A 153 4.38 3.83 7.34
CA ALA A 153 4.01 2.61 8.07
C ALA A 153 5.16 1.99 8.88
N SER A 154 6.39 2.56 8.84
CA SER A 154 7.58 1.91 9.42
C SER A 154 7.46 1.67 10.94
N ASN A 155 6.75 2.57 11.62
CA ASN A 155 6.49 2.49 13.06
C ASN A 155 5.52 1.36 13.42
N TRP A 156 4.66 0.94 12.49
CA TRP A 156 3.70 -0.14 12.72
C TRP A 156 4.35 -1.52 12.56
N PHE A 157 5.51 -1.58 11.91
CA PHE A 157 6.29 -2.79 11.71
C PHE A 157 7.32 -3.05 12.82
N LEU A 158 7.19 -2.36 13.95
CA LEU A 158 8.01 -2.57 15.15
C LEU A 158 7.29 -3.59 16.04
N GLY A 159 7.84 -4.79 16.15
CA GLY A 159 7.38 -5.78 17.12
C GLY A 159 7.55 -5.29 18.56
N ALA A 160 6.89 -5.97 19.50
CA ALA A 160 6.97 -5.66 20.93
C ALA A 160 8.37 -5.89 21.55
N GLU A 161 9.27 -6.58 20.82
CA GLU A 161 10.63 -6.84 21.25
C GLU A 161 11.59 -5.81 20.65
N LYS A 162 12.28 -5.12 21.56
CA LYS A 162 13.36 -4.15 21.32
C LYS A 162 14.57 -4.85 20.71
N GLU A 163 14.51 -5.23 19.44
CA GLU A 163 15.73 -5.40 18.66
C GLU A 163 16.10 -4.03 18.08
N GLU A 164 17.22 -3.48 18.56
CA GLU A 164 17.82 -2.23 18.11
C GLU A 164 17.67 -2.05 16.60
N GLY A 165 16.95 -0.99 16.20
CA GLY A 165 16.34 -0.87 14.89
C GLY A 165 17.26 -1.18 13.71
N LYS A 166 16.79 -2.10 12.86
CA LYS A 166 17.17 -2.18 11.44
C LYS A 166 16.27 -1.26 10.60
N ARG A 167 16.05 -0.02 11.08
CA ARG A 167 15.40 1.05 10.32
C ARG A 167 16.44 2.06 9.89
N TRP A 168 16.57 2.26 8.60
CA TRP A 168 17.53 3.18 8.01
C TRP A 168 16.82 4.32 7.31
N LEU A 169 17.32 5.55 7.50
CA LEU A 169 16.79 6.74 6.83
C LEU A 169 16.96 6.65 5.31
N GLY A 170 18.03 6.01 4.84
CA GLY A 170 18.32 5.70 3.44
C GLY A 170 18.66 4.22 3.24
N ALA A 171 19.74 3.93 2.50
CA ALA A 171 20.20 2.57 2.25
C ALA A 171 20.56 1.81 3.54
N GLY A 172 20.19 0.53 3.58
CA GLY A 172 20.40 -0.33 4.74
C GLY A 172 21.86 -0.60 5.01
N GLY A 173 22.28 -0.47 6.27
CA GLY A 173 23.67 -0.69 6.70
C GLY A 173 24.64 0.46 6.37
N GLU A 174 24.26 1.37 5.48
CA GLU A 174 25.11 2.48 5.00
C GLU A 174 24.67 3.84 5.53
N SER A 175 23.36 4.06 5.64
CA SER A 175 22.80 5.35 6.08
C SER A 175 22.58 5.41 7.60
N GLU A 176 22.28 6.61 8.09
CA GLU A 176 21.90 6.83 9.48
C GLU A 176 20.67 5.98 9.87
N ARG A 177 20.73 5.38 11.07
CA ARG A 177 19.60 4.64 11.64
C ARG A 177 18.59 5.59 12.25
N VAL A 178 17.31 5.23 12.19
CA VAL A 178 16.28 5.95 12.96
C VAL A 178 16.60 5.75 14.44
N SER A 179 16.95 6.83 15.14
CA SER A 179 17.36 6.79 16.55
C SER A 179 16.21 6.41 17.47
N GLU A 180 16.51 5.97 18.70
CA GLU A 180 15.50 5.71 19.74
C GLU A 180 14.71 6.97 20.14
N ALA A 181 15.30 8.17 20.00
CA ALA A 181 14.58 9.43 20.15
C ALA A 181 13.61 9.71 18.97
N GLY A 182 13.75 8.98 17.86
CA GLY A 182 12.91 9.03 16.65
C GLY A 182 11.72 8.07 16.67
N GLU A 183 11.21 7.69 17.85
CA GLU A 183 10.03 6.82 18.00
C GLU A 183 8.79 7.31 17.24
N TYR A 184 8.69 8.62 16.96
CA TYR A 184 7.63 9.23 16.15
C TYR A 184 8.13 9.91 14.89
N TRP A 185 9.34 9.58 14.42
CA TRP A 185 10.05 10.29 13.37
C TRP A 185 9.11 10.84 12.27
N PRO A 186 9.20 12.16 11.96
CA PRO A 186 10.08 13.16 12.54
C PRO A 186 9.53 13.70 13.87
N ALA A 187 10.44 14.19 14.72
CA ALA A 187 10.07 14.86 15.96
C ALA A 187 9.11 16.04 15.69
N GLY A 188 8.12 16.24 16.57
CA GLY A 188 7.13 17.33 16.47
C GLY A 188 5.77 16.95 15.87
N LEU A 189 5.61 15.72 15.37
CA LEU A 189 4.32 15.14 14.94
C LEU A 189 3.28 15.03 16.07
N GLU A 190 3.71 15.11 17.33
CA GLU A 190 2.84 15.18 18.53
C GLU A 190 1.92 16.41 18.49
N ASN A 191 2.39 17.50 17.86
CA ASN A 191 1.65 18.77 17.74
C ASN A 191 0.70 18.80 16.55
N LEU A 192 0.84 17.86 15.60
CA LEU A 192 -0.19 17.55 14.61
C LEU A 192 -1.27 16.76 15.33
N GLY A 193 -2.04 17.44 16.19
CA GLY A 193 -3.20 16.84 16.82
C GLY A 193 -4.07 16.22 15.73
N GLY A 194 -4.53 14.97 15.92
CA GLY A 194 -5.44 14.30 14.97
C GLY A 194 -6.69 15.14 14.62
N THR A 195 -6.94 16.19 15.40
CA THR A 195 -7.99 17.20 15.32
C THR A 195 -7.66 18.46 14.49
N ALA A 196 -6.44 18.64 13.96
CA ALA A 196 -6.12 19.80 13.12
C ALA A 196 -7.05 19.81 11.89
N ARG A 197 -7.92 20.84 11.83
CA ARG A 197 -8.99 20.97 10.82
C ARG A 197 -8.42 21.12 9.41
N GLY A 198 -9.25 20.61 8.51
CA GLY A 198 -9.05 20.27 7.11
C GLY A 198 -8.38 21.31 6.21
N LEU A 199 -7.78 20.78 5.15
CA LEU A 199 -7.18 21.54 4.08
C LEU A 199 -8.15 22.64 3.59
N LYS A 200 -7.72 23.92 3.61
CA LYS A 200 -8.52 25.05 3.12
C LYS A 200 -8.73 24.95 1.60
N GLU A 201 -9.89 25.43 1.14
CA GLU A 201 -10.42 25.39 -0.23
C GLU A 201 -9.40 25.30 -1.37
N GLU A 202 -8.58 26.35 -1.49
CA GLU A 202 -7.70 26.57 -2.64
C GLU A 202 -6.40 25.75 -2.58
N LYS A 203 -6.19 24.97 -1.50
CA LYS A 203 -4.96 24.18 -1.27
C LYS A 203 -5.23 22.73 -0.84
N GLY A 204 -6.48 22.27 -0.91
CA GLY A 204 -6.89 20.95 -0.43
C GLY A 204 -6.96 19.85 -1.47
N HIS A 205 -6.39 20.09 -2.64
CA HIS A 205 -6.23 19.10 -3.70
C HIS A 205 -4.93 18.32 -3.48
N VAL A 206 -5.05 17.01 -3.30
CA VAL A 206 -3.90 16.13 -3.11
C VAL A 206 -3.70 15.29 -4.36
N ARG A 207 -2.53 15.44 -5.00
CA ARG A 207 -2.19 14.66 -6.20
C ARG A 207 -2.11 13.17 -5.85
N LEU A 208 -2.65 12.35 -6.75
CA LEU A 208 -2.60 10.89 -6.70
C LEU A 208 -1.85 10.42 -7.94
N LYS A 209 -0.58 10.03 -7.79
CA LYS A 209 0.30 9.77 -8.93
C LYS A 209 1.11 8.50 -8.74
N CYS A 210 1.15 7.69 -9.79
CA CYS A 210 1.94 6.46 -9.81
C CYS A 210 3.42 6.72 -10.10
N HIS A 211 4.27 5.72 -9.86
CA HIS A 211 5.72 5.81 -10.06
C HIS A 211 6.13 6.34 -11.45
N CYS A 212 5.50 5.85 -12.52
CA CYS A 212 5.86 6.26 -13.88
C CYS A 212 5.19 7.57 -14.34
N GLY A 213 4.35 8.18 -13.50
CA GLY A 213 3.55 9.36 -13.82
C GLY A 213 2.46 9.16 -14.88
N GLY A 214 2.25 7.93 -15.36
CA GLY A 214 1.22 7.64 -16.35
C GLY A 214 -0.20 7.60 -15.80
N VAL A 215 -0.37 7.48 -14.48
CA VAL A 215 -1.61 7.79 -13.78
C VAL A 215 -1.33 9.03 -12.97
N ASP A 216 -2.07 10.10 -13.26
CA ASP A 216 -1.92 11.39 -12.59
C ASP A 216 -3.30 12.00 -12.38
N LEU A 217 -3.81 11.82 -11.16
CA LEU A 217 -5.14 12.23 -10.73
C LEU A 217 -5.03 13.20 -9.56
N VAL A 218 -6.16 13.73 -9.13
CA VAL A 218 -6.26 14.57 -7.94
C VAL A 218 -7.43 14.12 -7.07
N ILE A 219 -7.20 14.06 -5.77
CA ILE A 219 -8.24 13.91 -4.75
C ILE A 219 -8.58 15.31 -4.25
N LYS A 220 -9.83 15.74 -4.44
CA LYS A 220 -10.37 17.03 -4.01
C LYS A 220 -10.73 16.98 -2.52
N ALA A 221 -9.76 16.66 -1.68
CA ALA A 221 -9.96 16.37 -0.26
C ALA A 221 -10.56 17.55 0.51
N GLY A 222 -10.11 18.77 0.22
CA GLY A 222 -10.68 19.98 0.82
C GLY A 222 -12.15 20.17 0.45
N GLU A 223 -12.53 19.96 -0.82
CA GLU A 223 -13.94 20.04 -1.28
C GLU A 223 -14.80 19.00 -0.57
N ALA A 224 -14.34 17.75 -0.51
CA ALA A 224 -15.02 16.67 0.19
C ALA A 224 -15.27 17.02 1.66
N GLN A 225 -14.24 17.48 2.38
CA GLN A 225 -14.36 17.84 3.79
C GLN A 225 -15.39 18.93 4.06
N ARG A 226 -15.45 19.98 3.21
CA ARG A 226 -16.46 21.04 3.35
C ARG A 226 -17.86 20.55 3.06
N GLU A 227 -18.02 19.73 2.02
CA GLU A 227 -19.31 19.12 1.71
C GLU A 227 -19.80 18.30 2.92
N PHE A 228 -18.93 17.48 3.50
CA PHE A 228 -19.25 16.68 4.68
C PHE A 228 -19.52 17.54 5.92
N GLU A 229 -18.80 18.65 6.11
CA GLU A 229 -19.09 19.61 7.18
C GLU A 229 -20.49 20.20 7.03
N GLN A 230 -20.90 20.58 5.81
CA GLN A 230 -22.23 21.11 5.52
C GLN A 230 -23.34 20.06 5.71
N LEU A 231 -23.05 18.79 5.43
CA LEU A 231 -23.97 17.67 5.67
C LEU A 231 -24.08 17.29 7.16
N SER A 232 -23.14 17.74 7.99
CA SER A 232 -23.11 17.44 9.42
C SER A 232 -24.07 18.32 10.20
N VAL A 233 -25.06 17.71 10.87
CA VAL A 233 -25.94 18.43 11.79
C VAL A 233 -25.19 18.67 13.11
N GLY A 234 -24.98 19.93 13.48
CA GLY A 234 -24.34 20.27 14.76
C GLY A 234 -25.15 19.78 15.98
N PRO A 235 -24.51 19.62 17.15
CA PRO A 235 -25.23 19.23 18.37
C PRO A 235 -26.34 20.25 18.69
N GLY A 236 -27.59 19.79 18.72
CA GLY A 236 -28.76 20.60 19.13
C GLY A 236 -29.58 21.24 18.00
N LYS A 237 -29.32 20.97 16.71
CA LYS A 237 -30.23 21.37 15.62
C LYS A 237 -31.10 20.20 15.18
N GLU A 238 -32.41 20.41 15.08
CA GLU A 238 -33.33 19.42 14.51
C GLU A 238 -33.03 19.17 13.02
N LYS A 239 -33.36 17.96 12.56
CA LYS A 239 -33.22 17.51 11.17
C LYS A 239 -34.13 18.33 10.25
N GLU A 240 -33.67 19.46 9.73
CA GLU A 240 -34.33 20.02 8.54
C GLU A 240 -34.06 19.08 7.36
N LYS A 241 -35.16 18.55 6.80
CA LYS A 241 -35.14 17.67 5.63
C LYS A 241 -34.68 18.48 4.42
N VAL A 242 -33.53 18.13 3.87
CA VAL A 242 -33.18 18.52 2.50
C VAL A 242 -33.91 17.57 1.55
N GLU A 243 -34.77 18.10 0.68
CA GLU A 243 -35.50 17.30 -0.31
C GLU A 243 -34.51 16.64 -1.28
N GLY A 244 -34.63 15.31 -1.46
CA GLY A 244 -33.81 14.51 -2.38
C GLY A 244 -32.60 13.80 -1.76
N ALA A 245 -32.24 14.07 -0.51
CA ALA A 245 -31.16 13.36 0.19
C ALA A 245 -31.73 12.19 1.04
N PRO A 246 -31.28 10.94 0.84
CA PRO A 246 -31.67 9.82 1.70
C PRO A 246 -31.00 9.96 3.08
N GLY A 247 -31.61 10.76 3.97
CA GLY A 247 -31.26 10.90 5.39
C GLY A 247 -29.86 11.45 5.68
N ASN A 248 -29.78 12.59 6.37
CA ASN A 248 -28.55 13.20 6.93
C ASN A 248 -27.66 12.20 7.70
N VAL A 249 -26.84 11.43 6.99
CA VAL A 249 -25.81 10.56 7.55
C VAL A 249 -24.60 10.74 6.64
N LEU A 250 -23.51 11.26 7.19
CA LEU A 250 -22.21 11.29 6.54
C LEU A 250 -21.89 9.91 5.92
N PRO A 251 -21.16 9.84 4.79
CA PRO A 251 -20.69 8.56 4.28
C PRO A 251 -19.99 7.76 5.38
N TRP A 252 -20.17 6.44 5.38
CA TRP A 252 -19.73 5.56 6.48
C TRP A 252 -18.22 5.66 6.81
N PHE A 253 -17.43 6.13 5.84
CA PHE A 253 -15.99 6.31 5.91
C PHE A 253 -15.58 7.73 6.31
N VAL A 254 -16.50 8.61 6.71
CA VAL A 254 -16.19 10.00 7.08
C VAL A 254 -16.27 10.19 8.58
N ASP A 255 -15.23 10.80 9.13
CA ASP A 255 -15.17 11.17 10.54
C ASP A 255 -16.20 12.25 10.87
N PRO A 256 -17.10 12.04 11.85
CA PRO A 256 -18.16 13.00 12.16
C PRO A 256 -17.65 14.29 12.82
N VAL A 257 -16.43 14.30 13.35
CA VAL A 257 -15.84 15.46 14.04
C VAL A 257 -14.88 16.21 13.12
N THR A 258 -14.03 15.47 12.40
CA THR A 258 -12.96 16.07 11.58
C THR A 258 -13.29 16.14 10.09
N HIS A 259 -14.34 15.43 9.65
CA HIS A 259 -14.75 15.28 8.25
C HIS A 259 -13.70 14.65 7.33
N LYS A 260 -12.62 14.12 7.90
CA LYS A 260 -11.56 13.39 7.21
C LYS A 260 -12.05 12.03 6.73
N SER A 261 -11.48 11.55 5.63
CA SER A 261 -11.72 10.19 5.15
C SER A 261 -10.99 9.18 6.03
N LEU A 262 -11.65 8.07 6.31
CA LEU A 262 -11.09 6.92 7.01
C LEU A 262 -9.94 6.33 6.20
N ALA A 263 -8.84 6.02 6.87
CA ALA A 263 -7.77 5.18 6.34
C ALA A 263 -7.68 3.88 7.14
N THR A 264 -7.58 2.75 6.45
CA THR A 264 -7.61 1.41 7.06
C THR A 264 -6.38 0.59 6.67
N LEU A 265 -6.12 -0.42 7.49
CA LEU A 265 -5.17 -1.50 7.23
C LEU A 265 -5.94 -2.73 6.76
N ASP A 266 -5.50 -3.36 5.68
CA ASP A 266 -6.18 -4.48 5.05
C ASP A 266 -5.22 -5.66 4.81
N GLY A 267 -5.55 -6.83 5.34
CA GLY A 267 -4.77 -8.07 5.24
C GLY A 267 -5.35 -9.09 4.25
N CYS A 268 -6.25 -8.68 3.35
CA CYS A 268 -6.98 -9.60 2.49
C CYS A 268 -6.06 -10.29 1.46
N ASP A 269 -6.31 -11.59 1.20
CA ASP A 269 -5.61 -12.42 0.21
C ASP A 269 -5.49 -11.71 -1.13
N SER A 270 -6.64 -11.31 -1.66
CA SER A 270 -6.70 -10.69 -2.98
C SER A 270 -6.01 -9.32 -3.04
N CYS A 271 -5.96 -8.58 -1.93
CA CYS A 271 -5.33 -7.27 -1.82
C CYS A 271 -3.81 -7.40 -1.83
N ARG A 272 -3.27 -8.33 -1.02
CA ARG A 272 -1.83 -8.55 -0.95
C ARG A 272 -1.27 -9.23 -2.20
N ILE A 273 -2.02 -10.12 -2.83
CA ILE A 273 -1.60 -10.78 -4.08
C ILE A 273 -1.62 -9.77 -5.23
N TRP A 274 -2.63 -8.89 -5.27
CA TRP A 274 -2.75 -7.88 -6.31
C TRP A 274 -1.67 -6.79 -6.23
N SER A 275 -1.37 -6.31 -5.04
CA SER A 275 -0.40 -5.22 -4.82
C SER A 275 1.03 -5.69 -4.56
N GLY A 276 1.21 -6.96 -4.18
CA GLY A 276 2.47 -7.49 -3.67
C GLY A 276 2.82 -7.03 -2.25
N VAL A 277 1.88 -6.44 -1.49
CA VAL A 277 2.13 -5.89 -0.14
C VAL A 277 1.25 -6.60 0.89
N GLU A 278 1.85 -7.13 1.95
CA GLU A 278 1.16 -7.97 2.96
C GLU A 278 -0.02 -7.29 3.66
N VAL A 279 0.17 -6.05 4.10
CA VAL A 279 -0.87 -5.23 4.74
C VAL A 279 -1.04 -3.97 3.90
N PHE A 280 -2.12 -3.91 3.13
CA PHE A 280 -2.41 -2.81 2.22
C PHE A 280 -3.12 -1.66 2.96
N ASN A 281 -3.04 -0.45 2.40
CA ASN A 281 -3.57 0.75 3.01
C ASN A 281 -4.57 1.44 2.09
N TRP A 282 -5.83 1.45 2.50
CA TRP A 282 -6.93 2.06 1.75
C TRP A 282 -7.43 3.32 2.45
N THR A 283 -7.80 4.33 1.66
CA THR A 283 -8.73 5.40 2.07
C THR A 283 -9.94 5.38 1.14
N PHE A 284 -10.95 6.21 1.40
CA PHE A 284 -12.22 6.16 0.69
C PHE A 284 -12.64 7.56 0.23
N TYR A 285 -13.02 7.66 -1.03
CA TYR A 285 -13.52 8.90 -1.62
C TYR A 285 -14.67 8.63 -2.57
N MET A 286 -15.61 9.57 -2.61
CA MET A 286 -16.64 9.59 -3.64
C MET A 286 -15.98 9.92 -4.98
N LEU A 287 -16.43 9.31 -6.06
CA LEU A 287 -15.87 9.53 -7.40
C LEU A 287 -15.99 10.99 -7.86
N LYS A 288 -17.05 11.69 -7.45
CA LYS A 288 -17.20 13.14 -7.66
C LYS A 288 -16.09 14.01 -7.02
N HIS A 289 -15.35 13.47 -6.05
CA HIS A 289 -14.21 14.14 -5.42
C HIS A 289 -12.87 13.71 -6.03
N VAL A 290 -12.90 12.93 -7.12
CA VAL A 290 -11.73 12.56 -7.92
C VAL A 290 -11.73 13.37 -9.20
N GLY A 291 -10.57 13.88 -9.60
CA GLY A 291 -10.39 14.61 -10.85
C GLY A 291 -9.14 14.16 -11.59
N PHE A 292 -9.02 14.62 -12.84
CA PHE A 292 -7.75 14.53 -13.57
C PHE A 292 -6.75 15.50 -12.97
N GLY A 293 -5.48 15.08 -12.93
CA GLY A 293 -4.39 15.96 -12.62
C GLY A 293 -4.22 17.05 -13.69
N THR A 294 -3.95 18.31 -13.31
CA THR A 294 -3.64 19.37 -14.29
C THR A 294 -2.43 18.95 -15.14
N VAL A 295 -2.52 19.15 -16.46
CA VAL A 295 -1.36 19.14 -17.34
C VAL A 295 -0.54 20.37 -16.97
N GLU A 296 0.75 20.23 -16.72
CA GLU A 296 1.62 21.39 -16.46
C GLU A 296 1.45 22.43 -17.58
N GLY A 297 0.88 23.61 -17.25
CA GLY A 297 0.69 24.71 -18.20
C GLY A 297 -0.75 25.21 -18.39
N GLU A 298 -1.77 24.51 -17.90
CA GLU A 298 -3.17 24.97 -17.90
C GLU A 298 -3.59 25.28 -16.45
N GLY A 299 -4.18 26.45 -16.21
CA GLY A 299 -4.52 26.95 -14.87
C GLY A 299 -5.41 26.00 -14.05
N GLU A 300 -5.47 26.24 -12.74
CA GLU A 300 -6.23 25.42 -11.77
C GLU A 300 -7.74 25.29 -12.08
N GLU A 301 -8.26 26.12 -12.99
CA GLU A 301 -9.69 26.21 -13.38
C GLU A 301 -10.25 24.99 -14.15
N GLY A 302 -9.42 24.00 -14.51
CA GLY A 302 -9.84 22.78 -15.23
C GLY A 302 -9.74 21.47 -14.45
N ALA A 303 -9.30 21.52 -13.18
CA ALA A 303 -9.06 20.32 -12.36
C ALA A 303 -10.37 19.61 -11.97
N GLY A 304 -10.83 18.70 -12.83
CA GLY A 304 -11.90 17.74 -12.51
C GLY A 304 -13.19 17.85 -13.30
N GLU A 305 -13.27 18.66 -14.36
CA GLU A 305 -14.39 18.55 -15.30
C GLU A 305 -14.30 17.23 -16.10
N GLY A 306 -15.38 16.47 -16.07
CA GLY A 306 -15.56 15.26 -16.87
C GLY A 306 -14.84 14.01 -16.34
N PHE A 307 -14.39 13.99 -15.08
CA PHE A 307 -14.04 12.73 -14.43
C PHE A 307 -15.33 11.93 -14.14
N PRO A 308 -15.35 10.61 -14.36
CA PRO A 308 -16.53 9.77 -14.10
C PRO A 308 -17.07 9.89 -12.68
N THR A 309 -18.40 9.91 -12.53
CA THR A 309 -19.05 10.10 -11.23
C THR A 309 -19.49 8.79 -10.58
N ASP A 310 -19.48 7.69 -11.34
CA ASP A 310 -19.71 6.34 -10.82
C ASP A 310 -18.76 5.29 -11.43
N THR A 311 -18.71 4.10 -10.82
CA THR A 311 -17.78 3.03 -11.20
C THR A 311 -18.05 2.45 -12.58
N LYS A 312 -19.29 2.51 -13.08
CA LYS A 312 -19.66 2.04 -14.42
C LYS A 312 -19.25 3.04 -15.49
N GLU A 313 -19.44 4.33 -15.22
CA GLU A 313 -18.92 5.41 -16.07
C GLU A 313 -17.39 5.34 -16.16
N LEU A 314 -16.73 5.08 -15.02
CA LEU A 314 -15.28 4.94 -14.97
C LEU A 314 -14.80 3.75 -15.81
N GLN A 315 -15.43 2.59 -15.61
CA GLN A 315 -15.13 1.40 -16.39
C GLN A 315 -15.31 1.65 -17.90
N ALA A 316 -16.48 2.18 -18.28
CA ALA A 316 -16.79 2.45 -19.69
C ALA A 316 -15.86 3.51 -20.30
N ALA A 317 -15.36 4.47 -19.51
CA ALA A 317 -14.40 5.45 -19.97
C ALA A 317 -13.03 4.82 -20.28
N ILE A 318 -12.57 3.89 -19.43
CA ILE A 318 -11.34 3.13 -19.67
C ILE A 318 -11.49 2.21 -20.88
N ASP A 319 -12.62 1.49 -21.01
CA ASP A 319 -12.89 0.59 -22.14
C ASP A 319 -12.92 1.33 -23.49
N ARG A 320 -13.48 2.54 -23.52
CA ARG A 320 -13.46 3.38 -24.73
C ARG A 320 -12.04 3.78 -25.14
N GLY A 321 -11.14 3.99 -24.19
CA GLY A 321 -9.72 4.31 -24.43
C GLY A 321 -9.45 5.62 -25.18
N SER A 322 -10.45 6.48 -25.38
CA SER A 322 -10.33 7.70 -26.18
C SER A 322 -9.83 8.90 -25.39
N ASP A 323 -10.06 8.94 -24.08
CA ASP A 323 -9.65 10.04 -23.21
C ASP A 323 -8.23 9.82 -22.68
N LYS A 324 -7.29 10.58 -23.24
CA LYS A 324 -5.86 10.51 -22.90
C LYS A 324 -5.54 10.93 -21.47
N ARG A 325 -6.46 11.63 -20.77
CA ARG A 325 -6.26 12.08 -19.39
C ARG A 325 -6.19 10.92 -18.40
N PHE A 326 -6.76 9.75 -18.72
CA PHE A 326 -6.57 8.52 -17.94
C PHE A 326 -5.15 7.94 -18.06
N GLY A 327 -4.39 8.35 -19.07
CA GLY A 327 -3.00 7.95 -19.31
C GLY A 327 -2.83 6.43 -19.40
N THR A 328 -2.31 5.83 -18.33
CA THR A 328 -2.03 4.39 -18.24
C THR A 328 -2.92 3.66 -17.23
N LEU A 329 -3.98 4.32 -16.75
CA LEU A 329 -4.96 3.67 -15.89
C LEU A 329 -5.66 2.55 -16.66
N ALA A 330 -5.63 1.36 -16.10
CA ALA A 330 -6.32 0.17 -16.57
C ALA A 330 -7.04 -0.48 -15.39
N TYR A 331 -7.91 -1.46 -15.65
CA TYR A 331 -8.56 -2.21 -14.58
C TYR A 331 -8.56 -3.72 -14.87
N TYR A 332 -8.66 -4.50 -13.80
CA TYR A 332 -8.93 -5.92 -13.86
C TYR A 332 -10.21 -6.22 -13.07
N ALA A 333 -11.21 -6.80 -13.73
CA ALA A 333 -12.41 -7.30 -13.07
C ALA A 333 -12.08 -8.62 -12.37
N SER A 334 -11.75 -8.57 -11.08
CA SER A 334 -11.31 -9.76 -10.34
C SER A 334 -12.46 -10.69 -9.92
N SER A 335 -13.70 -10.17 -9.95
CA SER A 335 -14.95 -10.90 -9.81
C SER A 335 -16.09 -10.04 -10.38
N PRO A 336 -17.34 -10.56 -10.53
CA PRO A 336 -18.43 -9.82 -11.20
C PRO A 336 -18.69 -8.41 -10.67
N ASP A 337 -18.51 -8.17 -9.36
CA ASP A 337 -18.78 -6.88 -8.72
C ASP A 337 -17.52 -6.10 -8.34
N VAL A 338 -16.32 -6.59 -8.69
CA VAL A 338 -15.05 -6.07 -8.18
C VAL A 338 -14.14 -5.65 -9.32
N GLN A 339 -13.78 -4.36 -9.30
CA GLN A 339 -12.84 -3.78 -10.26
C GLN A 339 -11.58 -3.30 -9.54
N ARG A 340 -10.41 -3.67 -10.08
CA ARG A 340 -9.10 -3.32 -9.53
C ARG A 340 -8.32 -2.45 -10.51
N TYR A 341 -8.32 -1.15 -10.27
CA TYR A 341 -7.68 -0.17 -11.12
C TYR A 341 -6.20 -0.03 -10.78
N HIS A 342 -5.36 -0.05 -11.81
CA HIS A 342 -3.92 -0.03 -11.68
C HIS A 342 -3.27 0.73 -12.84
N CYS A 343 -2.01 1.13 -12.67
CA CYS A 343 -1.21 1.62 -13.77
C CYS A 343 -0.71 0.43 -14.61
N GLY A 344 -1.18 0.32 -15.86
CA GLY A 344 -0.77 -0.75 -16.78
C GLY A 344 0.71 -0.70 -17.19
N ARG A 345 1.44 0.38 -16.87
CA ARG A 345 2.87 0.54 -17.15
C ARG A 345 3.76 0.11 -15.99
N CYS A 346 3.50 0.59 -14.77
CA CYS A 346 4.37 0.38 -13.62
C CYS A 346 3.77 -0.48 -12.52
N SER A 347 2.59 -1.06 -12.73
CA SER A 347 1.92 -1.98 -11.80
C SER A 347 1.29 -1.34 -10.55
N ALA A 348 1.30 -0.02 -10.42
CA ALA A 348 0.78 0.66 -9.23
C ALA A 348 -0.71 0.43 -9.03
N ALA A 349 -1.09 -0.07 -7.86
CA ALA A 349 -2.48 -0.10 -7.42
C ALA A 349 -3.02 1.32 -7.24
N VAL A 350 -4.20 1.61 -7.81
CA VAL A 350 -4.80 2.96 -7.79
C VAL A 350 -6.14 2.93 -7.04
N PHE A 351 -7.11 2.16 -7.55
CA PHE A 351 -8.43 2.04 -6.94
C PHE A 351 -8.85 0.60 -6.77
N TYR A 352 -9.63 0.35 -5.72
CA TYR A 352 -10.53 -0.79 -5.63
C TYR A 352 -11.96 -0.26 -5.66
N ALA A 353 -12.79 -0.83 -6.53
CA ALA A 353 -14.15 -0.38 -6.75
C ALA A 353 -15.13 -1.55 -6.66
N LEU A 354 -16.33 -1.25 -6.16
CA LEU A 354 -17.43 -2.21 -6.05
C LEU A 354 -18.67 -1.67 -6.75
N ASP A 355 -19.28 -2.46 -7.63
CA ASP A 355 -20.50 -2.05 -8.34
C ASP A 355 -21.68 -1.82 -7.40
N ARG A 356 -21.66 -2.46 -6.22
CA ARG A 356 -22.65 -2.24 -5.13
C ARG A 356 -22.43 -0.95 -4.33
N ARG A 357 -21.32 -0.24 -4.55
CA ARG A 357 -20.99 1.09 -3.98
C ARG A 357 -20.54 2.00 -5.13
N PRO A 358 -21.42 2.23 -6.13
CA PRO A 358 -21.01 2.76 -7.43
C PRO A 358 -20.51 4.20 -7.37
N ASP A 359 -20.83 4.93 -6.31
CA ASP A 359 -20.50 6.35 -6.11
C ASP A 359 -19.13 6.57 -5.46
N MET A 360 -18.45 5.52 -5.01
CA MET A 360 -17.18 5.62 -4.29
C MET A 360 -16.12 4.60 -4.73
N VAL A 361 -14.87 4.95 -4.46
CA VAL A 361 -13.72 4.08 -4.64
C VAL A 361 -12.88 4.03 -3.38
N ASP A 362 -12.22 2.90 -3.18
CA ASP A 362 -11.15 2.77 -2.21
C ASP A 362 -9.85 3.20 -2.92
N VAL A 363 -9.15 4.18 -2.37
CA VAL A 363 -7.97 4.83 -2.97
C VAL A 363 -6.69 4.34 -2.29
N ALA A 364 -5.72 3.95 -3.11
CA ALA A 364 -4.42 3.46 -2.65
C ALA A 364 -3.60 4.61 -2.04
N VAL A 365 -3.46 4.61 -0.71
CA VAL A 365 -2.87 5.74 0.06
C VAL A 365 -1.43 6.02 -0.35
N GLY A 366 -0.68 4.98 -0.75
CA GLY A 366 0.72 5.10 -1.14
C GLY A 366 0.95 6.06 -2.30
N LEU A 367 -0.04 6.31 -3.15
CA LEU A 367 0.04 7.21 -4.30
C LEU A 367 -0.21 8.69 -3.96
N LEU A 368 -0.62 9.00 -2.74
CA LEU A 368 -0.92 10.37 -2.32
C LEU A 368 0.37 11.17 -2.15
N HIS A 369 0.45 12.30 -2.84
CA HIS A 369 1.47 13.33 -2.67
C HIS A 369 1.00 14.36 -1.64
N SER A 370 0.88 13.94 -0.39
CA SER A 370 0.44 14.82 0.68
C SER A 370 1.60 15.66 1.23
N PRO A 371 1.41 16.96 1.52
CA PRO A 371 2.47 17.83 2.02
C PRO A 371 2.95 17.50 3.45
N ASP A 372 2.17 16.73 4.20
CA ASP A 372 2.45 16.27 5.57
C ASP A 372 3.04 14.85 5.64
N GLY A 373 3.36 14.23 4.50
CA GLY A 373 4.06 12.95 4.42
C GLY A 373 3.19 11.76 3.98
N ALA A 374 3.71 10.55 4.15
CA ALA A 374 3.12 9.34 3.60
C ALA A 374 1.71 9.04 4.13
N ARG A 375 1.45 9.28 5.42
CA ARG A 375 0.18 8.97 6.09
C ARG A 375 -0.92 9.99 5.82
N ALA A 376 -0.60 11.14 5.21
CA ALA A 376 -1.58 12.15 4.78
C ALA A 376 -2.61 12.55 5.86
N GLU A 377 -2.17 12.74 7.10
CA GLU A 377 -3.03 12.87 8.29
C GLU A 377 -3.87 14.15 8.35
N THR A 378 -3.56 15.13 7.51
CA THR A 378 -4.37 16.33 7.28
C THR A 378 -5.66 16.03 6.51
N MET A 379 -5.67 15.00 5.66
CA MET A 379 -6.86 14.54 4.94
C MET A 379 -7.43 13.21 5.45
N LEU A 380 -6.60 12.40 6.12
CA LEU A 380 -6.93 11.05 6.58
C LEU A 380 -7.02 10.94 8.10
N THR A 381 -7.92 10.07 8.55
CA THR A 381 -8.00 9.61 9.93
C THR A 381 -7.83 8.09 9.97
N TRP A 382 -6.85 7.61 10.74
CA TRP A 382 -6.42 6.22 10.68
C TRP A 382 -7.13 5.35 11.72
N GLU A 383 -7.66 4.22 11.27
CA GLU A 383 -8.17 3.16 12.15
C GLU A 383 -7.02 2.29 12.69
N LEU A 384 -6.22 2.85 13.59
CA LEU A 384 -5.07 2.13 14.19
C LEU A 384 -5.45 1.38 15.45
N GLY A 385 -4.76 0.25 15.67
CA GLY A 385 -4.85 -0.58 16.86
C GLY A 385 -6.18 -1.30 17.10
N GLY A 386 -7.06 -1.30 16.11
CA GLY A 386 -8.14 -2.29 15.96
C GLY A 386 -7.67 -3.50 15.15
N PRO A 387 -8.51 -4.53 15.00
CA PRO A 387 -8.21 -5.66 14.13
C PRO A 387 -8.06 -5.19 12.68
N ILE A 388 -7.05 -5.71 11.98
CA ILE A 388 -6.82 -5.43 10.56
C ILE A 388 -8.00 -5.98 9.73
N GLY A 389 -8.43 -5.24 8.71
CA GLY A 389 -9.48 -5.68 7.79
C GLY A 389 -9.12 -7.01 7.14
N TRP A 390 -10.07 -7.93 7.04
CA TRP A 390 -9.84 -9.29 6.52
C TRP A 390 -8.72 -10.08 7.23
N ARG A 391 -8.45 -9.78 8.50
CA ARG A 391 -7.50 -10.52 9.37
C ARG A 391 -7.54 -12.04 9.21
N GLY A 392 -8.72 -12.64 8.99
CA GLY A 392 -8.92 -14.07 8.84
C GLY A 392 -8.07 -14.70 7.72
N ASP A 393 -7.74 -13.93 6.69
CA ASP A 393 -6.90 -14.35 5.55
C ASP A 393 -5.42 -14.54 5.94
N MET A 394 -4.99 -13.96 7.07
CA MET A 394 -3.63 -14.10 7.60
C MET A 394 -3.57 -15.00 8.84
N ALA A 395 -4.64 -15.06 9.64
CA ALA A 395 -4.70 -15.82 10.88
C ALA A 395 -4.44 -17.32 10.66
N GLY A 396 -3.66 -17.95 11.53
CA GLY A 396 -3.26 -19.36 11.40
C GLY A 396 -2.25 -19.68 10.28
N THR A 397 -1.99 -18.75 9.35
CA THR A 397 -0.98 -18.91 8.30
C THR A 397 0.42 -18.53 8.81
N TRP A 398 1.44 -18.68 7.97
CA TRP A 398 2.80 -18.21 8.27
C TRP A 398 2.92 -16.67 8.41
N ARG A 399 1.86 -15.93 8.09
CA ARG A 399 1.79 -14.47 8.17
C ARG A 399 1.25 -13.94 9.49
N GLU A 400 0.74 -14.81 10.35
CA GLU A 400 0.07 -14.41 11.59
C GLU A 400 0.96 -13.56 12.50
N ASP A 401 2.27 -13.85 12.54
CA ASP A 401 3.23 -13.04 13.33
C ASP A 401 3.34 -11.61 12.80
N LEU A 402 3.34 -11.42 11.47
CA LEU A 402 3.34 -10.08 10.86
C LEU A 402 2.03 -9.35 11.15
N LEU A 403 0.88 -10.02 11.00
CA LEU A 403 -0.44 -9.47 11.34
C LEU A 403 -0.45 -8.96 12.79
N ASN A 404 -0.05 -9.81 13.75
CA ASN A 404 -0.02 -9.47 15.17
C ASN A 404 1.00 -8.35 15.47
N MET A 405 2.12 -8.34 14.76
CA MET A 405 3.11 -7.25 14.86
C MET A 405 2.51 -5.91 14.42
N VAL A 406 1.80 -5.86 13.30
CA VAL A 406 1.20 -4.61 12.80
C VAL A 406 0.09 -4.10 13.72
N GLU A 407 -0.78 -4.98 14.22
CA GLU A 407 -1.83 -4.59 15.16
C GLU A 407 -1.25 -4.01 16.46
N LYS A 408 -0.26 -4.70 17.06
CA LYS A 408 0.41 -4.24 18.29
C LYS A 408 1.24 -2.98 18.05
N GLY A 409 2.02 -2.94 16.97
CA GLY A 409 2.88 -1.82 16.62
C GLY A 409 2.09 -0.55 16.32
N SER A 410 0.99 -0.67 15.57
CA SER A 410 0.10 0.46 15.29
C SER A 410 -0.62 0.98 16.54
N GLU A 411 -1.11 0.11 17.44
CA GLU A 411 -1.71 0.53 18.71
C GLU A 411 -0.66 1.18 19.64
N SER A 412 0.52 0.57 19.76
CA SER A 412 1.61 1.12 20.58
C SER A 412 1.99 2.51 20.10
N TRP A 413 2.25 2.67 18.79
CA TRP A 413 2.54 3.96 18.19
C TRP A 413 1.40 4.97 18.44
N ARG A 414 0.14 4.55 18.26
CA ARG A 414 -1.04 5.39 18.45
C ARG A 414 -1.12 5.93 19.88
N VAL A 415 -1.05 5.05 20.88
CA VAL A 415 -1.11 5.41 22.31
C VAL A 415 0.04 6.33 22.68
N LYS A 416 1.26 5.93 22.30
CA LYS A 416 2.48 6.64 22.67
C LYS A 416 2.47 8.07 22.08
N ARG A 417 2.04 8.22 20.82
CA ARG A 417 1.90 9.53 20.14
C ARG A 417 0.74 10.39 20.68
N GLY A 418 -0.19 9.81 21.44
CA GLY A 418 -1.45 10.48 21.78
C GLY A 418 -2.40 10.63 20.58
N TYR A 419 -2.25 9.78 19.55
CA TYR A 419 -3.17 9.76 18.41
C TYR A 419 -4.55 9.23 18.86
N PRO A 420 -5.65 9.94 18.59
CA PRO A 420 -6.97 9.54 19.08
C PRO A 420 -7.42 8.20 18.50
N GLN A 421 -8.26 7.48 19.23
CA GLN A 421 -8.97 6.35 18.63
C GLN A 421 -9.95 6.87 17.57
N SER A 422 -10.12 6.13 16.47
CA SER A 422 -11.12 6.48 15.47
C SER A 422 -12.54 6.38 16.04
N TRP A 423 -13.46 7.20 15.53
CA TRP A 423 -14.86 7.19 15.96
C TRP A 423 -15.53 5.81 15.82
N ARG A 424 -15.10 5.00 14.84
CA ARG A 424 -15.58 3.62 14.64
C ARG A 424 -15.18 2.70 15.78
N ARG A 425 -14.03 2.96 16.44
CA ARG A 425 -13.58 2.19 17.60
C ARG A 425 -14.24 2.67 18.88
N THR A 426 -14.39 3.98 19.07
CA THR A 426 -15.06 4.52 20.26
C THR A 426 -16.53 4.11 20.30
N ALA A 427 -17.26 4.18 19.17
CA ALA A 427 -18.66 3.79 19.07
C ALA A 427 -18.95 2.28 19.28
N LYS A 428 -17.92 1.42 19.31
CA LYS A 428 -18.06 -0.01 19.64
C LYS A 428 -17.85 -0.29 21.14
N ASN A 429 -17.26 0.66 21.86
CA ASN A 429 -16.95 0.55 23.29
C ASN A 429 -18.02 1.22 24.17
N ASP A 430 -18.84 2.10 23.57
CA ASP A 430 -20.06 2.67 24.14
C ASP A 430 -21.26 1.74 23.86
#